data_AF-A0A1M6SLE7-F1
#
_entry.id   AF-A0A1M6SLE7-F1
#
_cell.length_a   1.000
_cell.length_b   1.000
_cell.length_c   1.000
_cell.angle_alpha   90.00
_cell.angle_beta   90.00
_cell.angle_gamma   90.00
#
_symmetry.space_group_name_H-M   'P 1'
#
loop_
_entity.id
_entity.type
_entity.pdbx_description
1 polymer ?
#
loop_
_entity_poly.entity_id
_entity_poly.type
_entity_poly.pdbx_seq_one_letter_code
_entity_poly.pdbx_strand_id
1 'polypeptide(L)'
;MPITLKLVTHSPVHIGSGRKLETFEYLIHDGYLWRLHPDRLAAFLLDEAGDAALDQLADWITGEADRLKQARGNQEQSRIRQSLTFQTFLRRVLGRPDLNQRLLARLPEVAHYRMPTPHRHFRQLIREQLKQPNGQLYLPGSSVKGALRTCLLYQVLTEADEATIDRWHRRFNEELQTLKEKGGTLPSFFARWLEQEVFFCGVKRENDRVRWGDAQYDLLKFLMVSDSTPVSAEKGVVLNVALYLPGSRPQPQAPPVEALGPGVLLETRIGFEVSFLQAAWAYYQQKRQGVGEHIWIGLPERFTRLYGFSLEETHALASEALERRLLERVRTAVQNFSQALRAFEIRWCEQAECGETRILARQLVRFYRQLPNDTLRLGWGSGFAALTVFLALRDELAWEEALGELLALRFGLSGNNSSSVTTFPRSRRLTPQEGGVPPVLPFGWVELRWPGSHQPAPEEAAATAQPATAELIAWKEQIGPRSRDILAEVVDNTRAPFLIRVFVQGLENETFPCGGARPQNLQIGQRLRVEVADWDKKQRRPRMFRVQSLRV
;
A
#
# COMPACT_ATOMS: atom_id res chain seq x y z
N MET A 1 -2.01 10.73 28.92
CA MET A 1 -3.20 11.17 28.18
C MET A 1 -3.12 10.69 26.74
N PRO A 2 -4.25 10.50 26.03
CA PRO A 2 -4.21 10.21 24.60
C PRO A 2 -3.47 11.32 23.86
N ILE A 3 -2.68 10.93 22.89
CA ILE A 3 -1.89 11.84 22.05
C ILE A 3 -2.56 12.04 20.69
N THR A 4 -2.33 13.20 20.09
CA THR A 4 -2.69 13.45 18.69
C THR A 4 -1.54 13.03 17.79
N LEU A 5 -1.79 12.06 16.93
CA LEU A 5 -0.86 11.55 15.93
C LEU A 5 -1.20 12.14 14.56
N LYS A 6 -0.19 12.67 13.88
CA LYS A 6 -0.33 13.16 12.50
C LYS A 6 -0.12 12.00 11.53
N LEU A 7 -1.09 11.76 10.64
CA LEU A 7 -1.06 10.75 9.60
C LEU A 7 -0.73 11.42 8.27
N VAL A 8 0.40 11.05 7.65
CA VAL A 8 0.80 11.60 6.33
C VAL A 8 0.79 10.49 5.30
N THR A 9 -0.06 10.61 4.29
CA THR A 9 -0.09 9.64 3.19
C THR A 9 1.14 9.82 2.31
N HIS A 10 1.91 8.76 2.09
CA HIS A 10 3.04 8.76 1.15
C HIS A 10 2.64 8.21 -0.21
N SER A 11 1.55 7.46 -0.27
CA SER A 11 0.99 6.93 -1.50
C SER A 11 -0.53 6.86 -1.44
N PRO A 12 -1.22 6.59 -2.56
CA PRO A 12 -2.67 6.53 -2.57
C PRO A 12 -3.22 5.51 -1.56
N VAL A 13 -4.16 5.92 -0.72
CA VAL A 13 -4.78 5.06 0.31
C VAL A 13 -6.25 4.83 0.01
N HIS A 14 -6.59 3.61 -0.43
CA HIS A 14 -7.97 3.18 -0.64
C HIS A 14 -8.48 2.35 0.54
N ILE A 15 -9.51 2.83 1.21
CA ILE A 15 -10.32 2.09 2.19
C ILE A 15 -11.74 2.09 1.64
N GLY A 16 -12.21 0.95 1.14
CA GLY A 16 -13.47 0.89 0.41
C GLY A 16 -14.70 1.01 1.30
N SER A 17 -15.73 1.72 0.82
CA SER A 17 -17.07 1.74 1.45
C SER A 17 -17.84 0.43 1.24
N GLY A 18 -17.36 -0.44 0.35
CA GLY A 18 -18.08 -1.61 -0.15
C GLY A 18 -18.94 -1.32 -1.37
N ARG A 19 -19.21 -0.05 -1.68
CA ARG A 19 -19.96 0.36 -2.87
C ARG A 19 -19.03 0.48 -4.09
N LYS A 20 -19.62 0.36 -5.27
CA LYS A 20 -18.98 0.63 -6.55
C LYS A 20 -19.80 1.67 -7.29
N LEU A 21 -19.15 2.67 -7.86
CA LEU A 21 -19.80 3.72 -8.62
C LEU A 21 -20.12 3.21 -10.03
N GLU A 22 -21.39 3.29 -10.39
CA GLU A 22 -21.89 3.07 -11.74
C GLU A 22 -21.56 4.25 -12.67
N THR A 23 -21.57 4.02 -13.97
CA THR A 23 -21.17 5.04 -14.97
C THR A 23 -22.14 6.21 -15.09
N PHE A 24 -23.39 6.06 -14.65
CA PHE A 24 -24.37 7.16 -14.59
C PHE A 24 -24.25 8.00 -13.31
N GLU A 25 -23.50 7.52 -12.32
CA GLU A 25 -23.34 8.15 -11.01
C GLU A 25 -22.27 9.25 -10.99
N TYR A 26 -21.45 9.33 -12.04
CA TYR A 26 -20.38 10.31 -12.14
C TYR A 26 -20.21 10.85 -13.56
N LEU A 27 -19.46 11.95 -13.66
CA LEU A 27 -19.07 12.56 -14.92
C LEU A 27 -17.59 12.96 -14.84
N ILE A 28 -16.83 12.74 -15.92
CA ILE A 28 -15.44 13.18 -16.00
C ILE A 28 -15.35 14.45 -16.84
N HIS A 29 -14.90 15.54 -16.22
CA HIS A 29 -14.75 16.85 -16.86
C HIS A 29 -13.62 17.65 -16.21
N ASP A 30 -12.81 18.31 -17.05
CA ASP A 30 -11.69 19.16 -16.64
C ASP A 30 -10.69 18.52 -15.67
N GLY A 31 -10.39 17.23 -15.87
CA GLY A 31 -9.45 16.49 -15.03
C GLY A 31 -10.02 16.08 -13.66
N TYR A 32 -11.33 16.18 -13.48
CA TYR A 32 -12.02 15.73 -12.28
C TYR A 32 -13.09 14.70 -12.60
N LEU A 33 -13.25 13.73 -11.70
CA LEU A 33 -14.46 12.95 -11.56
C LEU A 33 -15.41 13.73 -10.64
N TRP A 34 -16.58 14.06 -11.17
CA TRP A 34 -17.67 14.71 -10.45
C TRP A 34 -18.69 13.65 -10.05
N ARG A 35 -18.83 13.40 -8.75
CA ARG A 35 -19.86 12.48 -8.23
C ARG A 35 -21.19 13.22 -8.25
N LEU A 36 -22.11 12.79 -9.11
CA LEU A 36 -23.42 13.45 -9.25
C LEU A 36 -24.29 13.15 -8.03
N HIS A 37 -25.03 14.15 -7.55
CA HIS A 37 -26.02 13.96 -6.49
C HIS A 37 -27.38 13.64 -7.13
N PRO A 38 -27.99 12.46 -6.87
CA PRO A 38 -29.23 12.05 -7.53
C PRO A 38 -30.34 13.11 -7.45
N ASP A 39 -30.62 13.63 -6.25
CA ASP A 39 -31.72 14.59 -6.06
C ASP A 39 -31.47 15.93 -6.76
N ARG A 40 -30.22 16.42 -6.76
CA ARG A 40 -29.86 17.69 -7.43
C ARG A 40 -29.84 17.52 -8.94
N LEU A 41 -29.46 16.33 -9.42
CA LEU A 41 -29.50 15.99 -10.84
C LEU A 41 -30.94 15.87 -11.33
N ALA A 42 -31.83 15.27 -10.53
CA ALA A 42 -33.26 15.21 -10.81
C ALA A 42 -33.88 16.61 -10.81
N ALA A 43 -33.58 17.46 -9.82
CA ALA A 43 -34.03 18.85 -9.79
C ALA A 43 -33.55 19.64 -11.03
N PHE A 44 -32.28 19.49 -11.41
CA PHE A 44 -31.76 20.09 -12.64
C PHE A 44 -32.54 19.64 -13.89
N LEU A 45 -32.83 18.34 -14.00
CA LEU A 45 -33.56 17.82 -15.17
C LEU A 45 -35.02 18.29 -15.19
N LEU A 46 -35.65 18.35 -14.02
CA LEU A 46 -37.01 18.85 -13.85
C LEU A 46 -37.11 20.33 -14.27
N ASP A 47 -36.22 21.18 -13.76
CA ASP A 47 -36.21 22.61 -14.04
C ASP A 47 -35.97 22.89 -15.53
N GLU A 48 -35.12 22.10 -16.18
CA GLU A 48 -34.64 22.38 -17.54
C GLU A 48 -35.42 21.65 -18.65
N ALA A 49 -36.12 20.56 -18.32
CA ALA A 49 -36.78 19.69 -19.29
C ALA A 49 -38.15 19.14 -18.85
N GLY A 50 -38.59 19.41 -17.62
CA GLY A 50 -39.91 19.01 -17.09
C GLY A 50 -40.00 17.54 -16.67
N ASP A 51 -41.15 17.18 -16.07
CA ASP A 51 -41.40 15.84 -15.51
C ASP A 51 -41.23 14.71 -16.52
N ALA A 52 -41.67 14.92 -17.77
CA ALA A 52 -41.55 13.91 -18.83
C ALA A 52 -40.09 13.50 -19.14
N ALA A 53 -39.11 14.35 -18.80
CA ALA A 53 -37.70 14.00 -18.93
C ALA A 53 -37.22 13.09 -17.78
N LEU A 54 -37.78 13.24 -16.57
CA LEU A 54 -37.49 12.34 -15.45
C LEU A 54 -38.03 10.94 -15.71
N ASP A 55 -39.26 10.83 -16.24
CA ASP A 55 -39.84 9.54 -16.62
C ASP A 55 -38.98 8.84 -17.68
N GLN A 56 -38.56 9.57 -18.72
CA GLN A 56 -37.64 9.06 -19.73
C GLN A 56 -36.30 8.61 -19.16
N LEU A 57 -35.77 9.30 -18.15
CA LEU A 57 -34.53 8.90 -17.46
C LEU A 57 -34.74 7.57 -16.72
N ALA A 58 -35.84 7.44 -15.97
CA ALA A 58 -36.17 6.24 -15.21
C ALA A 58 -36.38 5.04 -16.13
N ASP A 59 -37.10 5.21 -17.23
CA ASP A 59 -37.33 4.19 -18.25
C ASP A 59 -36.02 3.78 -18.92
N TRP A 60 -35.16 4.75 -19.26
CA TRP A 60 -33.87 4.48 -19.86
C TRP A 60 -32.93 3.70 -18.92
N ILE A 61 -32.84 4.10 -17.65
CA ILE A 61 -32.04 3.38 -16.65
C ILE A 61 -32.55 1.95 -16.48
N THR A 62 -33.87 1.76 -16.40
CA THR A 62 -34.50 0.44 -16.25
C THR A 62 -34.19 -0.44 -17.46
N GLY A 63 -34.37 0.09 -18.68
CA GLY A 63 -34.08 -0.61 -19.92
C GLY A 63 -32.60 -1.01 -20.04
N GLU A 64 -31.67 -0.12 -19.72
CA GLU A 64 -30.23 -0.42 -19.75
C GLU A 64 -29.82 -1.42 -18.66
N ALA A 65 -30.46 -1.37 -17.48
CA ALA A 65 -30.25 -2.36 -16.43
C ALA A 65 -30.69 -3.77 -16.87
N ASP A 66 -31.82 -3.88 -17.58
CA ASP A 66 -32.27 -5.16 -18.12
C ASP A 66 -31.38 -5.67 -19.25
N ARG A 67 -30.89 -4.77 -20.13
CA ARG A 67 -29.87 -5.12 -21.13
C ARG A 67 -28.59 -5.62 -20.48
N LEU A 68 -28.14 -5.02 -19.37
CA LEU A 68 -26.98 -5.49 -18.61
C LEU A 68 -27.19 -6.90 -18.04
N LYS A 69 -28.39 -7.22 -17.54
CA LYS A 69 -28.72 -8.56 -17.04
C LYS A 69 -28.72 -9.60 -18.16
N GLN A 70 -29.16 -9.23 -19.36
CA GLN A 70 -29.27 -10.13 -20.51
C GLN A 70 -27.95 -10.29 -21.30
N ALA A 71 -26.99 -9.38 -21.10
CA ALA A 71 -25.73 -9.35 -21.84
C ALA A 71 -24.92 -10.65 -21.69
N ARG A 72 -24.50 -11.22 -22.82
CA ARG A 72 -23.72 -12.45 -22.91
C ARG A 72 -22.23 -12.14 -22.80
N GLY A 73 -21.79 -11.87 -21.57
CA GLY A 73 -20.38 -11.78 -21.20
C GLY A 73 -19.82 -10.36 -21.02
N ASN A 74 -18.56 -10.30 -20.62
CA ASN A 74 -17.94 -9.08 -20.09
C ASN A 74 -17.77 -7.94 -21.12
N GLN A 75 -17.56 -8.28 -22.40
CA GLN A 75 -17.36 -7.26 -23.44
C GLN A 75 -18.66 -6.49 -23.72
N GLU A 76 -19.78 -7.19 -23.83
CA GLU A 76 -21.09 -6.58 -24.05
C GLU A 76 -21.50 -5.74 -22.83
N GLN A 77 -21.36 -6.28 -21.62
CA GLN A 77 -21.60 -5.54 -20.39
C GLN A 77 -20.75 -4.27 -20.30
N SER A 78 -19.47 -4.33 -20.70
CA SER A 78 -18.60 -3.16 -20.72
C SER A 78 -19.07 -2.08 -21.71
N ARG A 79 -19.56 -2.47 -22.90
CA ARG A 79 -20.08 -1.51 -23.89
C ARG A 79 -21.34 -0.82 -23.38
N ILE A 80 -22.27 -1.58 -22.79
CA ILE A 80 -23.50 -1.03 -22.21
C ILE A 80 -23.18 -0.06 -21.07
N ARG A 81 -22.28 -0.44 -20.14
CA ARG A 81 -21.84 0.46 -19.07
C ARG A 81 -21.22 1.75 -19.61
N GLN A 82 -20.40 1.68 -20.67
CA GLN A 82 -19.81 2.87 -21.28
C GLN A 82 -20.85 3.81 -21.91
N SER A 83 -21.98 3.29 -22.39
CA SER A 83 -23.08 4.14 -22.88
C SER A 83 -24.00 4.64 -21.77
N LEU A 84 -24.08 3.94 -20.62
CA LEU A 84 -24.91 4.31 -19.47
C LEU A 84 -24.33 5.49 -18.69
N THR A 85 -24.22 6.66 -19.33
CA THR A 85 -23.81 7.92 -18.70
C THR A 85 -24.92 8.94 -18.81
N PHE A 86 -25.06 9.82 -17.81
CA PHE A 86 -26.07 10.88 -17.87
C PHE A 86 -25.88 11.81 -19.09
N GLN A 87 -24.63 12.01 -19.53
CA GLN A 87 -24.37 12.75 -20.78
C GLN A 87 -24.88 12.04 -22.03
N THR A 88 -24.85 10.69 -22.06
CA THR A 88 -25.43 9.93 -23.17
C THR A 88 -26.94 10.09 -23.17
N PHE A 89 -27.58 10.02 -22.01
CA PHE A 89 -29.02 10.27 -21.87
C PHE A 89 -29.40 11.63 -22.45
N LEU A 90 -28.79 12.71 -21.97
CA LEU A 90 -29.11 14.06 -22.44
C LEU A 90 -28.91 14.22 -23.95
N ARG A 91 -27.79 13.70 -24.49
CA ARG A 91 -27.45 13.91 -25.91
C ARG A 91 -28.21 12.99 -26.87
N ARG A 92 -28.44 11.74 -26.51
CA ARG A 92 -28.94 10.70 -27.42
C ARG A 92 -30.37 10.25 -27.14
N VAL A 93 -30.77 10.20 -25.87
CA VAL A 93 -32.12 9.75 -25.48
C VAL A 93 -33.06 10.95 -25.49
N LEU A 94 -32.71 12.01 -24.75
CA LEU A 94 -33.50 13.23 -24.69
C LEU A 94 -33.29 14.14 -25.92
N GLY A 95 -32.20 13.94 -26.67
CA GLY A 95 -31.89 14.74 -27.87
C GLY A 95 -31.55 16.21 -27.58
N ARG A 96 -31.07 16.51 -26.38
CA ARG A 96 -30.79 17.87 -25.87
C ARG A 96 -29.30 18.08 -25.56
N PRO A 97 -28.45 18.25 -26.59
CA PRO A 97 -27.02 18.51 -26.38
C PRO A 97 -26.75 19.87 -25.69
N ASP A 98 -27.68 20.82 -25.79
CA ASP A 98 -27.63 22.10 -25.09
C ASP A 98 -27.73 21.91 -23.55
N LEU A 99 -28.58 20.99 -23.10
CA LEU A 99 -28.68 20.63 -21.68
C LEU A 99 -27.40 20.00 -21.14
N ASN A 100 -26.71 19.20 -21.95
CA ASN A 100 -25.42 18.66 -21.56
C ASN A 100 -24.38 19.78 -21.33
N GLN A 101 -24.39 20.85 -22.15
CA GLN A 101 -23.50 22.00 -21.92
C GLN A 101 -23.88 22.77 -20.64
N ARG A 102 -25.18 22.98 -20.38
CA ARG A 102 -25.65 23.61 -19.14
C ARG A 102 -25.32 22.79 -17.90
N LEU A 103 -25.46 21.47 -17.97
CA LEU A 103 -25.04 20.56 -16.91
C LEU A 103 -23.55 20.73 -16.58
N LEU A 104 -22.68 20.75 -17.61
CA LEU A 104 -21.24 20.92 -17.43
C LEU A 104 -20.92 22.25 -16.72
N ALA A 105 -21.61 23.34 -17.09
CA ALA A 105 -21.43 24.64 -16.46
C ALA A 105 -21.90 24.68 -14.98
N ARG A 106 -22.87 23.83 -14.61
CA ARG A 106 -23.47 23.77 -13.26
C ARG A 106 -23.00 22.58 -12.42
N LEU A 107 -21.94 21.87 -12.84
CA LEU A 107 -21.39 20.72 -12.11
C LEU A 107 -21.16 20.97 -10.61
N PRO A 108 -20.63 22.13 -10.17
CA PRO A 108 -20.46 22.42 -8.73
C PRO A 108 -21.78 22.42 -7.93
N GLU A 109 -22.91 22.75 -8.57
CA GLU A 109 -24.23 22.78 -7.93
C GLU A 109 -24.83 21.36 -7.83
N VAL A 110 -24.72 20.58 -8.90
CA VAL A 110 -25.37 19.26 -9.02
C VAL A 110 -24.53 18.10 -8.46
N ALA A 111 -23.22 18.28 -8.30
CA ALA A 111 -22.34 17.25 -7.76
C ALA A 111 -22.36 17.22 -6.21
N HIS A 112 -22.21 16.02 -5.65
CA HIS A 112 -21.98 15.81 -4.23
C HIS A 112 -20.53 16.15 -3.84
N TYR A 113 -19.57 15.71 -4.65
CA TYR A 113 -18.14 16.06 -4.52
C TYR A 113 -17.44 15.89 -5.87
N ARG A 114 -16.17 16.35 -5.93
CA ARG A 114 -15.27 16.05 -7.04
C ARG A 114 -13.93 15.51 -6.54
N MET A 115 -13.28 14.69 -7.36
CA MET A 115 -11.94 14.17 -7.12
C MET A 115 -11.07 14.30 -8.38
N PRO A 116 -9.81 14.73 -8.27
CA PRO A 116 -8.87 14.71 -9.37
C PRO A 116 -8.76 13.31 -10.01
N THR A 117 -8.71 13.25 -11.34
CA THR A 117 -8.45 12.03 -12.10
C THR A 117 -7.65 12.36 -13.36
N PRO A 118 -6.56 11.65 -13.65
CA PRO A 118 -5.88 11.78 -14.93
C PRO A 118 -6.63 11.07 -16.07
N HIS A 119 -7.60 10.22 -15.75
CA HIS A 119 -8.27 9.35 -16.72
C HIS A 119 -9.51 10.04 -17.31
N ARG A 120 -9.69 9.89 -18.62
CA ARG A 120 -10.86 10.39 -19.36
C ARG A 120 -12.09 9.47 -19.27
N HIS A 121 -11.86 8.19 -18.98
CA HIS A 121 -12.89 7.17 -18.83
C HIS A 121 -12.35 5.98 -18.04
N PHE A 122 -13.25 5.17 -17.47
CA PHE A 122 -12.93 3.95 -16.76
C PHE A 122 -13.59 2.75 -17.43
N ARG A 123 -12.87 1.61 -17.50
CA ARG A 123 -13.38 0.38 -18.12
C ARG A 123 -14.21 -0.49 -17.16
N GLN A 124 -13.98 -0.33 -15.87
CA GLN A 124 -14.66 -1.05 -14.80
C GLN A 124 -15.30 -0.05 -13.84
N LEU A 125 -16.21 -0.55 -13.00
CA LEU A 125 -16.77 0.25 -11.93
C LEU A 125 -15.71 0.68 -10.93
N ILE A 126 -15.84 1.91 -10.47
CA ILE A 126 -14.89 2.52 -9.55
C ILE A 126 -15.26 2.08 -8.14
N ARG A 127 -14.31 1.54 -7.37
CA ARG A 127 -14.53 1.26 -5.96
C ARG A 127 -14.53 2.56 -5.19
N GLU A 128 -15.63 2.81 -4.50
CA GLU A 128 -15.82 4.04 -3.75
C GLU A 128 -14.97 4.03 -2.48
N GLN A 129 -14.30 5.15 -2.20
CA GLN A 129 -13.59 5.39 -0.94
C GLN A 129 -14.60 5.60 0.19
N LEU A 130 -14.31 5.09 1.38
CA LEU A 130 -15.09 5.38 2.57
C LEU A 130 -15.00 6.87 2.93
N LYS A 131 -16.17 7.48 3.18
CA LYS A 131 -16.34 8.91 3.43
C LYS A 131 -17.34 9.15 4.54
N GLN A 132 -17.34 10.36 5.09
CA GLN A 132 -18.45 10.87 5.88
C GLN A 132 -19.66 11.15 4.97
N PRO A 133 -20.88 11.27 5.52
CA PRO A 133 -22.10 11.53 4.73
C PRO A 133 -22.06 12.81 3.87
N ASN A 134 -21.21 13.77 4.24
CA ASN A 134 -20.99 15.02 3.51
C ASN A 134 -19.94 14.89 2.39
N GLY A 135 -19.44 13.68 2.10
CA GLY A 135 -18.44 13.43 1.06
C GLY A 135 -16.99 13.68 1.49
N GLN A 136 -16.72 14.04 2.75
CA GLN A 136 -15.34 14.20 3.23
C GLN A 136 -14.64 12.86 3.46
N LEU A 137 -13.37 12.80 3.09
CA LEU A 137 -12.52 11.61 3.24
C LEU A 137 -11.94 11.55 4.65
N TYR A 138 -11.86 10.35 5.22
CA TYR A 138 -11.16 10.11 6.49
C TYR A 138 -10.54 8.71 6.50
N LEU A 139 -9.64 8.47 7.46
CA LEU A 139 -9.12 7.16 7.79
C LEU A 139 -9.82 6.64 9.06
N PRO A 140 -10.52 5.50 8.99
CA PRO A 140 -11.17 4.92 10.17
C PRO A 140 -10.15 4.50 11.23
N GLY A 141 -10.48 4.77 12.49
CA GLY A 141 -9.69 4.33 13.65
C GLY A 141 -9.59 2.81 13.71
N SER A 142 -10.62 2.09 13.25
CA SER A 142 -10.60 0.63 13.12
C SER A 142 -9.57 0.12 12.10
N SER A 143 -9.34 0.85 11.00
CA SER A 143 -8.34 0.50 9.98
C SER A 143 -6.93 0.74 10.49
N VAL A 144 -6.70 1.87 11.19
CA VAL A 144 -5.42 2.17 11.83
C VAL A 144 -5.14 1.16 12.95
N LYS A 145 -6.12 0.92 13.84
CA LYS A 145 -6.02 -0.06 14.94
C LYS A 145 -5.78 -1.48 14.44
N GLY A 146 -6.39 -1.87 13.32
CA GLY A 146 -6.14 -3.15 12.67
C GLY A 146 -4.69 -3.32 12.21
N ALA A 147 -4.09 -2.28 11.63
CA ALA A 147 -2.68 -2.31 11.25
C ALA A 147 -1.74 -2.31 12.48
N LEU A 148 -2.06 -1.56 13.53
CA LEU A 148 -1.33 -1.60 14.80
C LEU A 148 -1.42 -2.99 15.47
N ARG A 149 -2.58 -3.65 15.40
CA ARG A 149 -2.76 -5.05 15.87
C ARG A 149 -1.79 -5.99 15.16
N THR A 150 -1.64 -5.87 13.84
CA THR A 150 -0.68 -6.69 13.09
C THR A 150 0.76 -6.39 13.49
N CYS A 151 1.12 -5.12 13.70
CA CYS A 151 2.46 -4.74 14.16
C CYS A 151 2.78 -5.32 15.54
N LEU A 152 1.84 -5.22 16.50
CA LEU A 152 2.01 -5.79 17.84
C LEU A 152 2.10 -7.32 17.78
N LEU A 153 1.28 -7.97 16.95
CA LEU A 153 1.34 -9.42 16.80
C LEU A 153 2.68 -9.86 16.19
N TYR A 154 3.17 -9.14 15.18
CA TYR A 154 4.51 -9.36 14.61
C TYR A 154 5.59 -9.24 15.69
N GLN A 155 5.56 -8.17 16.49
CA GLN A 155 6.54 -7.96 17.58
C GLN A 155 6.54 -9.11 18.59
N VAL A 156 5.35 -9.57 19.00
CA VAL A 156 5.20 -10.70 19.94
C VAL A 156 5.79 -11.99 19.37
N LEU A 157 5.60 -12.22 18.08
CA LEU A 157 6.11 -13.42 17.42
C LEU A 157 7.63 -13.39 17.28
N THR A 158 8.21 -12.24 16.95
CA THR A 158 9.67 -12.12 16.76
C THR A 158 10.45 -12.06 18.07
N GLU A 159 9.79 -11.76 19.19
CA GLU A 159 10.40 -11.76 20.54
C GLU A 159 10.15 -13.06 21.32
N ALA A 160 9.41 -14.01 20.74
CA ALA A 160 9.05 -15.24 21.44
C ALA A 160 10.28 -16.12 21.71
N ASP A 161 10.30 -16.74 22.90
CA ASP A 161 11.31 -17.75 23.21
C ASP A 161 11.09 -19.06 22.44
N GLU A 162 12.13 -19.87 22.36
CA GLU A 162 12.15 -21.15 21.62
C GLU A 162 11.02 -22.09 22.11
N ALA A 163 10.79 -22.17 23.41
CA ALA A 163 9.73 -23.00 23.99
C ALA A 163 8.32 -22.56 23.54
N THR A 164 8.11 -21.26 23.36
CA THR A 164 6.87 -20.69 22.86
C THR A 164 6.71 -20.92 21.37
N ILE A 165 7.78 -20.73 20.60
CA ILE A 165 7.81 -21.03 19.16
C ILE A 165 7.46 -22.51 18.93
N ASP A 166 8.08 -23.43 19.66
CA ASP A 166 7.82 -24.87 19.56
C ASP A 166 6.36 -25.24 19.84
N ARG A 167 5.78 -24.65 20.89
CA ARG A 167 4.37 -24.85 21.25
C ARG A 167 3.44 -24.35 20.14
N TRP A 168 3.72 -23.16 19.60
CA TRP A 168 2.93 -22.60 18.51
C TRP A 168 3.10 -23.40 17.22
N HIS A 169 4.31 -23.89 16.93
CA HIS A 169 4.60 -24.72 15.77
C HIS A 169 3.87 -26.07 15.84
N ARG A 170 3.88 -26.74 17.00
CA ARG A 170 3.08 -27.97 17.23
C ARG A 170 1.60 -27.74 16.93
N ARG A 171 1.02 -26.68 17.49
CA ARG A 171 -0.39 -26.32 17.27
C ARG A 171 -0.69 -25.99 15.81
N PHE A 172 0.21 -25.28 15.13
CA PHE A 172 0.07 -24.99 13.70
C PHE A 172 0.02 -26.26 12.88
N ASN A 173 0.88 -27.24 13.17
CA ASN A 173 0.89 -28.53 12.49
C ASN A 173 -0.37 -29.35 12.75
N GLU A 174 -0.91 -29.33 13.98
CA GLU A 174 -2.19 -29.98 14.30
C GLU A 174 -3.35 -29.39 13.46
N GLU A 175 -3.41 -28.05 13.36
CA GLU A 175 -4.42 -27.36 12.54
C GLU A 175 -4.22 -27.62 11.04
N LEU A 176 -2.96 -27.72 10.59
CA LEU A 176 -2.61 -28.05 9.21
C LEU A 176 -3.00 -29.50 8.85
N GLN A 177 -2.79 -30.45 9.75
CA GLN A 177 -3.25 -31.83 9.55
C GLN A 177 -4.77 -31.90 9.48
N THR A 178 -5.47 -31.22 10.38
CA THR A 178 -6.93 -31.09 10.33
C THR A 178 -7.39 -30.47 8.99
N LEU A 179 -6.60 -29.53 8.44
CA LEU A 179 -6.83 -28.93 7.13
C LEU A 179 -6.74 -29.93 5.98
N LYS A 180 -5.73 -30.80 6.02
CA LYS A 180 -5.56 -31.87 5.03
C LYS A 180 -6.70 -32.88 5.11
N GLU A 181 -7.07 -33.32 6.30
CA GLU A 181 -8.14 -34.31 6.53
C GLU A 181 -9.50 -33.85 6.00
N LYS A 182 -9.81 -32.55 6.08
CA LYS A 182 -11.07 -31.96 5.59
C LYS A 182 -11.01 -31.50 4.12
N GLY A 183 -10.02 -31.97 3.36
CA GLY A 183 -9.89 -31.70 1.94
C GLY A 183 -9.65 -30.23 1.60
N GLY A 184 -8.99 -29.47 2.49
CA GLY A 184 -8.74 -28.03 2.31
C GLY A 184 -9.93 -27.11 2.59
N THR A 185 -11.10 -27.67 2.90
CA THR A 185 -12.34 -26.94 3.23
C THR A 185 -12.43 -26.67 4.72
N LEU A 186 -11.97 -25.50 5.17
CA LEU A 186 -11.94 -25.10 6.59
C LEU A 186 -11.94 -23.57 6.75
N PRO A 187 -12.29 -23.04 7.93
CA PRO A 187 -12.86 -21.71 8.16
C PRO A 187 -11.97 -20.56 7.68
N SER A 188 -12.60 -19.39 7.58
CA SER A 188 -12.08 -18.15 7.01
C SER A 188 -10.75 -17.63 7.60
N PHE A 189 -10.22 -18.22 8.69
CA PHE A 189 -9.02 -17.73 9.39
C PHE A 189 -8.20 -18.88 10.02
N PHE A 190 -7.25 -19.46 9.27
CA PHE A 190 -6.39 -20.57 9.72
C PHE A 190 -5.66 -20.28 11.04
N ALA A 191 -5.07 -19.09 11.19
CA ALA A 191 -4.26 -18.71 12.36
C ALA A 191 -5.04 -17.93 13.44
N ARG A 192 -6.39 -18.03 13.49
CA ARG A 192 -7.20 -17.32 14.50
C ARG A 192 -6.80 -17.69 15.94
N TRP A 193 -6.33 -18.91 16.15
CA TRP A 193 -5.88 -19.35 17.46
C TRP A 193 -4.67 -18.56 17.98
N LEU A 194 -3.80 -18.08 17.08
CA LEU A 194 -2.60 -17.32 17.45
C LEU A 194 -2.98 -15.92 17.91
N GLU A 195 -3.92 -15.31 17.20
CA GLU A 195 -4.56 -14.06 17.61
C GLU A 195 -5.22 -14.20 18.99
N GLN A 196 -5.94 -15.29 19.22
CA GLN A 196 -6.54 -15.61 20.52
C GLN A 196 -5.48 -15.78 21.62
N GLU A 197 -4.40 -16.49 21.31
CA GLU A 197 -3.32 -16.78 22.23
C GLU A 197 -2.49 -15.54 22.62
N VAL A 198 -2.45 -14.52 21.78
CA VAL A 198 -1.71 -13.29 22.08
C VAL A 198 -2.59 -12.23 22.72
N PHE A 199 -3.80 -12.00 22.18
CA PHE A 199 -4.60 -10.85 22.58
C PHE A 199 -5.66 -11.13 23.64
N PHE A 200 -6.13 -12.36 23.79
CA PHE A 200 -7.32 -12.64 24.59
C PHE A 200 -6.97 -13.34 25.90
N CYS A 201 -7.50 -12.83 27.00
CA CYS A 201 -7.48 -13.55 28.27
C CYS A 201 -8.67 -14.53 28.34
N GLY A 202 -8.55 -15.52 29.23
CA GLY A 202 -9.53 -16.60 29.34
C GLY A 202 -10.72 -16.23 30.22
N VAL A 203 -11.86 -16.87 29.94
CA VAL A 203 -13.08 -16.79 30.76
C VAL A 203 -13.66 -18.18 31.00
N LYS A 204 -13.89 -18.54 32.27
CA LYS A 204 -14.61 -19.76 32.66
C LYS A 204 -16.10 -19.63 32.32
N ARG A 205 -16.66 -20.70 31.77
CA ARG A 205 -18.10 -20.87 31.54
C ARG A 205 -18.74 -21.64 32.70
N GLU A 206 -20.06 -21.75 32.69
CA GLU A 206 -20.84 -22.50 33.69
C GLU A 206 -20.42 -23.98 33.82
N ASN A 207 -19.81 -24.55 32.78
CA ASN A 207 -19.29 -25.92 32.75
C ASN A 207 -17.79 -26.02 33.14
N ASP A 208 -17.25 -25.00 33.81
CA ASP A 208 -15.83 -24.84 34.21
C ASP A 208 -14.79 -24.85 33.08
N ARG A 209 -15.21 -24.92 31.81
CA ARG A 209 -14.29 -24.82 30.68
C ARG A 209 -13.87 -23.37 30.44
N VAL A 210 -12.58 -23.17 30.21
CA VAL A 210 -12.04 -21.85 29.83
C VAL A 210 -12.24 -21.64 28.33
N ARG A 211 -12.92 -20.55 27.99
CA ARG A 211 -13.07 -20.07 26.62
C ARG A 211 -12.07 -18.95 26.35
N TRP A 212 -11.46 -18.99 25.17
CA TRP A 212 -10.59 -17.95 24.63
C TRP A 212 -11.28 -17.24 23.46
N GLY A 213 -10.91 -15.98 23.19
CA GLY A 213 -11.45 -15.22 22.05
C GLY A 213 -12.74 -14.45 22.35
N ASP A 214 -13.03 -14.15 23.61
CA ASP A 214 -14.13 -13.27 24.00
C ASP A 214 -13.66 -11.81 24.01
N ALA A 215 -14.31 -10.95 23.21
CA ALA A 215 -13.90 -9.56 23.02
C ALA A 215 -13.94 -8.72 24.31
N GLN A 216 -14.69 -9.13 25.33
CA GLN A 216 -14.68 -8.48 26.64
C GLN A 216 -13.30 -8.58 27.31
N TYR A 217 -12.52 -9.61 27.00
CA TYR A 217 -11.24 -9.93 27.59
C TYR A 217 -10.07 -9.84 26.59
N ASP A 218 -10.24 -9.05 25.51
CA ASP A 218 -9.16 -8.70 24.57
C ASP A 218 -8.31 -7.55 25.14
N LEU A 219 -7.00 -7.74 25.25
CA LEU A 219 -6.04 -6.74 25.74
C LEU A 219 -5.93 -5.50 24.83
N LEU A 220 -6.27 -5.61 23.53
CA LEU A 220 -6.35 -4.44 22.65
C LEU A 220 -7.58 -3.59 22.91
N LYS A 221 -8.49 -3.97 23.82
CA LYS A 221 -9.56 -3.08 24.26
C LYS A 221 -9.02 -1.83 24.97
N PHE A 222 -7.84 -1.94 25.60
CA PHE A 222 -7.21 -0.82 26.28
C PHE A 222 -6.63 0.20 25.28
N LEU A 223 -6.19 -0.23 24.10
CA LEU A 223 -5.69 0.66 23.05
C LEU A 223 -6.86 1.37 22.36
N MET A 224 -6.92 2.69 22.46
CA MET A 224 -7.91 3.54 21.79
C MET A 224 -7.33 4.18 20.55
N VAL A 225 -8.09 4.16 19.45
CA VAL A 225 -7.74 4.87 18.21
C VAL A 225 -9.00 5.50 17.66
N SER A 226 -9.02 6.82 17.51
CA SER A 226 -10.15 7.53 16.92
C SER A 226 -10.13 7.46 15.39
N ASP A 227 -11.27 7.71 14.76
CA ASP A 227 -11.28 8.11 13.36
C ASP A 227 -10.40 9.36 13.16
N SER A 228 -9.83 9.51 11.97
CA SER A 228 -9.05 10.69 11.65
C SER A 228 -9.93 11.92 11.44
N THR A 229 -9.33 13.10 11.54
CA THR A 229 -9.94 14.34 11.03
C THR A 229 -10.30 14.16 9.55
N PRO A 230 -11.48 14.61 9.13
CA PRO A 230 -11.88 14.53 7.73
C PRO A 230 -11.17 15.58 6.88
N VAL A 231 -11.01 15.30 5.59
CA VAL A 231 -10.48 16.22 4.57
C VAL A 231 -11.41 16.28 3.36
N SER A 232 -11.33 17.36 2.59
CA SER A 232 -12.10 17.49 1.35
C SER A 232 -11.82 16.35 0.37
N ALA A 233 -12.84 15.92 -0.38
CA ALA A 233 -12.70 14.97 -1.48
C ALA A 233 -11.66 15.40 -2.54
N GLU A 234 -11.40 16.70 -2.67
CA GLU A 234 -10.37 17.21 -3.57
C GLU A 234 -8.94 16.81 -3.18
N LYS A 235 -8.73 16.39 -1.92
CA LYS A 235 -7.47 15.77 -1.46
C LYS A 235 -7.38 14.29 -1.85
N GLY A 236 -8.44 13.73 -2.42
CA GLY A 236 -8.47 12.40 -2.98
C GLY A 236 -7.95 12.34 -4.42
N VAL A 237 -8.03 11.16 -5.00
CA VAL A 237 -7.72 10.90 -6.41
C VAL A 237 -8.49 9.67 -6.88
N VAL A 238 -8.90 9.64 -8.15
CA VAL A 238 -9.47 8.45 -8.79
C VAL A 238 -8.46 7.89 -9.78
N LEU A 239 -8.06 6.63 -9.57
CA LEU A 239 -6.99 6.00 -10.34
C LEU A 239 -7.37 4.60 -10.81
N ASN A 240 -6.93 4.25 -12.01
CA ASN A 240 -6.79 2.85 -12.41
C ASN A 240 -5.81 2.12 -11.48
N VAL A 241 -5.96 0.80 -11.39
CA VAL A 241 -5.05 -0.06 -10.64
C VAL A 241 -4.53 -1.14 -11.58
N ALA A 242 -3.22 -1.40 -11.53
CA ALA A 242 -2.61 -2.51 -12.25
C ALA A 242 -2.02 -3.53 -11.26
N LEU A 243 -2.11 -4.80 -11.65
CA LEU A 243 -1.46 -5.91 -10.96
C LEU A 243 -0.09 -6.15 -11.60
N TYR A 244 0.94 -6.04 -10.78
CA TYR A 244 2.32 -6.25 -11.18
C TYR A 244 2.82 -7.57 -10.61
N LEU A 245 3.45 -8.38 -11.46
CA LEU A 245 4.21 -9.56 -11.04
C LEU A 245 5.67 -9.36 -11.50
N PRO A 246 6.67 -9.77 -10.72
CA PRO A 246 8.07 -9.73 -11.13
C PRO A 246 8.25 -10.42 -12.49
N GLY A 247 8.99 -9.78 -13.39
CA GLY A 247 9.28 -10.32 -14.73
C GLY A 247 8.08 -10.40 -15.70
N SER A 248 6.89 -9.94 -15.32
CA SER A 248 5.69 -10.00 -16.18
C SER A 248 5.18 -8.61 -16.57
N ARG A 249 4.47 -8.51 -17.70
CA ARG A 249 3.77 -7.28 -18.07
C ARG A 249 2.65 -6.96 -17.05
N PRO A 250 2.40 -5.68 -16.74
CA PRO A 250 1.34 -5.29 -15.83
C PRO A 250 -0.03 -5.72 -16.36
N GLN A 251 -0.89 -6.24 -15.49
CA GLN A 251 -2.23 -6.69 -15.85
C GLN A 251 -3.28 -5.65 -15.41
N PRO A 252 -4.03 -5.04 -16.34
CA PRO A 252 -5.00 -3.98 -16.04
C PRO A 252 -6.35 -4.52 -15.53
N GLN A 253 -6.34 -5.64 -14.81
CA GLN A 253 -7.55 -6.35 -14.41
C GLN A 253 -8.18 -5.80 -13.13
N ALA A 254 -7.44 -5.02 -12.34
CA ALA A 254 -7.98 -4.49 -11.10
C ALA A 254 -8.94 -3.31 -11.37
N PRO A 255 -10.08 -3.25 -10.65
CA PRO A 255 -11.00 -2.14 -10.79
C PRO A 255 -10.35 -0.83 -10.32
N PRO A 256 -10.68 0.31 -10.96
CA PRO A 256 -10.25 1.61 -10.50
C PRO A 256 -10.80 1.89 -9.09
N VAL A 257 -10.13 2.78 -8.39
CA VAL A 257 -10.45 3.12 -7.00
C VAL A 257 -10.42 4.62 -6.81
N GLU A 258 -11.32 5.12 -5.97
CA GLU A 258 -11.10 6.38 -5.28
C GLU A 258 -10.14 6.15 -4.11
N ALA A 259 -9.21 7.06 -3.86
CA ALA A 259 -8.26 6.96 -2.76
C ALA A 259 -8.00 8.34 -2.17
N LEU A 260 -7.53 8.40 -0.92
CA LEU A 260 -6.80 9.58 -0.45
C LEU A 260 -5.53 9.72 -1.29
N GLY A 261 -5.23 10.92 -1.78
CA GLY A 261 -4.02 11.19 -2.55
C GLY A 261 -2.75 11.11 -1.68
N PRO A 262 -1.55 11.10 -2.28
CA PRO A 262 -0.29 11.26 -1.54
C PRO A 262 -0.15 12.69 -1.00
N GLY A 263 0.61 12.85 0.08
CA GLY A 263 0.90 14.13 0.74
C GLY A 263 -0.24 14.69 1.61
N VAL A 264 -1.29 13.90 1.86
CA VAL A 264 -2.43 14.34 2.66
C VAL A 264 -2.12 14.16 4.14
N LEU A 265 -2.30 15.24 4.90
CA LEU A 265 -2.20 15.26 6.36
C LEU A 265 -3.59 15.07 6.99
N LEU A 266 -3.70 14.11 7.89
CA LEU A 266 -4.86 13.89 8.76
C LEU A 266 -4.36 13.77 10.21
N GLU A 267 -5.26 13.90 11.19
CA GLU A 267 -4.92 13.73 12.62
C GLU A 267 -5.82 12.66 13.24
N THR A 268 -5.25 11.79 14.09
CA THR A 268 -6.01 10.80 14.87
C THR A 268 -5.58 10.85 16.33
N ARG A 269 -6.47 10.53 17.26
CA ARG A 269 -6.15 10.38 18.67
C ARG A 269 -5.86 8.92 18.98
N ILE A 270 -4.71 8.67 19.60
CA ILE A 270 -4.29 7.35 20.05
C ILE A 270 -3.92 7.41 21.53
N GLY A 271 -4.35 6.42 22.31
CA GLY A 271 -4.10 6.39 23.75
C GLY A 271 -4.45 5.05 24.37
N PHE A 272 -4.35 4.98 25.70
CA PHE A 272 -4.72 3.79 26.45
C PHE A 272 -5.71 4.12 27.57
N GLU A 273 -6.70 3.24 27.79
CA GLU A 273 -7.57 3.25 28.97
C GLU A 273 -6.80 2.75 30.21
N VAL A 274 -5.86 3.56 30.68
CA VAL A 274 -4.94 3.20 31.79
C VAL A 274 -5.68 3.01 33.10
N SER A 275 -6.68 3.83 33.40
CA SER A 275 -7.48 3.70 34.62
C SER A 275 -8.17 2.34 34.69
N PHE A 276 -8.67 1.84 33.56
CA PHE A 276 -9.28 0.52 33.51
C PHE A 276 -8.26 -0.60 33.64
N LEU A 277 -7.08 -0.47 33.01
CA LEU A 277 -5.99 -1.43 33.18
C LEU A 277 -5.53 -1.52 34.65
N GLN A 278 -5.33 -0.39 35.32
CA GLN A 278 -4.93 -0.32 36.73
C GLN A 278 -6.01 -0.93 37.64
N ALA A 279 -7.29 -0.69 37.36
CA ALA A 279 -8.39 -1.30 38.11
C ALA A 279 -8.45 -2.83 37.91
N ALA A 280 -8.26 -3.31 36.67
CA ALA A 280 -8.21 -4.75 36.39
C ALA A 280 -7.05 -5.43 37.13
N TRP A 281 -5.89 -4.77 37.18
CA TRP A 281 -4.74 -5.26 37.95
C TRP A 281 -4.99 -5.28 39.46
N ALA A 282 -5.56 -4.21 40.03
CA ALA A 282 -5.89 -4.17 41.45
C ALA A 282 -6.86 -5.30 41.85
N TYR A 283 -7.84 -5.61 41.00
CA TYR A 283 -8.76 -6.72 41.25
C TYR A 283 -8.08 -8.09 41.11
N TYR A 284 -7.15 -8.24 40.18
CA TYR A 284 -6.33 -9.45 40.05
C TYR A 284 -5.54 -9.70 41.35
N GLN A 285 -4.82 -8.70 41.86
CA GLN A 285 -4.02 -8.83 43.10
C GLN A 285 -4.87 -9.17 44.33
N GLN A 286 -6.06 -8.57 44.43
CA GLN A 286 -6.97 -8.78 45.55
C GLN A 286 -7.84 -10.04 45.39
N LYS A 287 -7.69 -10.79 44.29
CA LYS A 287 -8.56 -11.93 43.90
C LYS A 287 -10.05 -11.59 43.95
N ARG A 288 -10.40 -10.37 43.54
CA ARG A 288 -11.79 -9.87 43.58
C ARG A 288 -12.49 -10.16 42.26
N GLN A 289 -13.81 -10.37 42.34
CA GLN A 289 -14.68 -10.53 41.16
C GLN A 289 -14.21 -11.66 40.22
N GLY A 290 -13.51 -12.67 40.74
CA GLY A 290 -12.99 -13.78 39.96
C GLY A 290 -11.90 -13.42 38.93
N VAL A 291 -11.25 -12.26 39.03
CA VAL A 291 -10.17 -11.86 38.12
C VAL A 291 -8.95 -12.76 38.33
N GLY A 292 -8.41 -13.33 37.25
CA GLY A 292 -7.33 -14.33 37.26
C GLY A 292 -7.81 -15.77 37.42
N GLU A 293 -9.01 -15.99 37.98
CA GLU A 293 -9.54 -17.34 38.28
C GLU A 293 -10.74 -17.74 37.42
N HIS A 294 -11.67 -16.81 37.17
CA HIS A 294 -12.88 -16.98 36.36
C HIS A 294 -12.89 -16.09 35.12
N ILE A 295 -12.36 -14.88 35.22
CA ILE A 295 -12.28 -13.91 34.13
C ILE A 295 -10.85 -13.38 34.05
N TRP A 296 -10.42 -12.85 32.91
CA TRP A 296 -9.04 -12.37 32.72
C TRP A 296 -7.98 -13.43 33.06
N ILE A 297 -8.25 -14.70 32.75
CA ILE A 297 -7.33 -15.81 33.05
C ILE A 297 -6.08 -15.67 32.17
N GLY A 298 -4.90 -15.72 32.79
CA GLY A 298 -3.61 -15.51 32.13
C GLY A 298 -3.26 -14.05 31.83
N LEU A 299 -3.90 -13.10 32.53
CA LEU A 299 -3.71 -11.67 32.32
C LEU A 299 -2.23 -11.22 32.47
N PRO A 300 -1.48 -11.57 33.54
CA PRO A 300 -0.09 -11.12 33.69
C PRO A 300 0.83 -11.61 32.57
N GLU A 301 0.74 -12.88 32.21
CA GLU A 301 1.62 -13.48 31.20
C GLU A 301 1.32 -12.91 29.81
N ARG A 302 0.04 -12.74 29.48
CA ARG A 302 -0.40 -12.20 28.18
C ARG A 302 -0.09 -10.71 28.06
N PHE A 303 -0.30 -9.95 29.12
CA PHE A 303 0.08 -8.54 29.16
C PHE A 303 1.59 -8.37 28.96
N THR A 304 2.39 -9.13 29.73
CA THR A 304 3.85 -9.08 29.64
C THR A 304 4.33 -9.44 28.25
N ARG A 305 3.79 -10.51 27.65
CA ARG A 305 4.10 -10.92 26.29
C ARG A 305 3.76 -9.82 25.27
N LEU A 306 2.57 -9.23 25.36
CA LEU A 306 2.11 -8.22 24.41
C LEU A 306 2.90 -6.91 24.52
N TYR A 307 3.07 -6.41 25.74
CA TYR A 307 3.62 -5.07 25.98
C TYR A 307 5.11 -5.03 26.34
N GLY A 308 5.72 -6.17 26.66
CA GLY A 308 7.16 -6.29 26.95
C GLY A 308 7.56 -5.88 28.37
N PHE A 309 6.60 -5.72 29.28
CA PHE A 309 6.84 -5.42 30.70
C PHE A 309 5.68 -5.90 31.57
N SER A 310 5.95 -6.13 32.85
CA SER A 310 5.02 -6.81 33.74
C SER A 310 3.90 -5.91 34.26
N LEU A 311 2.79 -6.51 34.72
CA LEU A 311 1.72 -5.75 35.38
C LEU A 311 2.15 -5.20 36.73
N GLU A 312 3.07 -5.87 37.43
CA GLU A 312 3.67 -5.36 38.67
C GLU A 312 4.40 -4.04 38.40
N GLU A 313 5.16 -3.95 37.30
CA GLU A 313 5.82 -2.71 36.88
C GLU A 313 4.81 -1.58 36.58
N THR A 314 3.57 -1.90 36.18
CA THR A 314 2.54 -0.88 35.93
C THR A 314 2.13 -0.13 37.19
N HIS A 315 2.11 -0.81 38.34
CA HIS A 315 1.66 -0.22 39.61
C HIS A 315 2.65 0.81 40.16
N ALA A 316 3.92 0.67 39.81
CA ALA A 316 4.97 1.61 40.19
C ALA A 316 4.94 2.92 39.36
N LEU A 317 4.16 2.96 38.27
CA LEU A 317 4.12 4.08 37.34
C LEU A 317 2.88 4.97 37.55
N ALA A 318 3.10 6.28 37.51
CA ALA A 318 2.00 7.24 37.33
C ALA A 318 1.28 6.98 35.99
N SER A 319 -0.03 7.26 35.92
CA SER A 319 -0.86 6.91 34.75
C SER A 319 -0.33 7.50 33.44
N GLU A 320 0.25 8.70 33.47
CA GLU A 320 0.87 9.32 32.29
C GLU A 320 2.13 8.60 31.81
N ALA A 321 3.00 8.19 32.75
CA ALA A 321 4.21 7.44 32.45
C ALA A 321 3.89 6.04 31.90
N LEU A 322 2.85 5.39 32.45
CA LEU A 322 2.35 4.11 31.96
C LEU A 322 1.79 4.23 30.55
N GLU A 323 0.95 5.23 30.27
CA GLU A 323 0.42 5.44 28.92
C GLU A 323 1.54 5.72 27.91
N ARG A 324 2.54 6.52 28.29
CA ARG A 324 3.72 6.78 27.45
C ARG A 324 4.50 5.50 27.14
N ARG A 325 4.75 4.64 28.14
CA ARG A 325 5.46 3.36 27.96
C ARG A 325 4.68 2.41 27.05
N LEU A 326 3.35 2.34 27.19
CA LEU A 326 2.47 1.56 26.32
C LEU A 326 2.48 2.07 24.87
N LEU A 327 2.42 3.39 24.68
CA LEU A 327 2.50 4.01 23.35
C LEU A 327 3.87 3.82 22.70
N GLU A 328 4.95 3.87 23.48
CA GLU A 328 6.31 3.60 23.02
C GLU A 328 6.45 2.17 22.52
N ARG A 329 5.87 1.19 23.24
CA ARG A 329 5.79 -0.20 22.76
C ARG A 329 5.06 -0.32 21.42
N VAL A 330 3.92 0.36 21.25
CA VAL A 330 3.19 0.39 19.97
C VAL A 330 4.09 0.98 18.87
N ARG A 331 4.80 2.07 19.16
CA ARG A 331 5.74 2.69 18.21
C ARG A 331 6.86 1.74 17.81
N THR A 332 7.51 1.08 18.75
CA THR A 332 8.57 0.09 18.47
C THR A 332 8.05 -1.03 17.57
N ALA A 333 6.86 -1.57 17.87
CA ALA A 333 6.23 -2.60 17.04
C ALA A 333 5.97 -2.11 15.60
N VAL A 334 5.51 -0.86 15.43
CA VAL A 334 5.35 -0.24 14.10
C VAL A 334 6.67 -0.12 13.37
N GLN A 335 7.72 0.36 14.05
CA GLN A 335 9.03 0.56 13.44
C GLN A 335 9.66 -0.75 12.97
N ASN A 336 9.61 -1.78 13.81
CA ASN A 336 10.16 -3.10 13.48
C ASN A 336 9.39 -3.74 12.31
N PHE A 337 8.05 -3.72 12.37
CA PHE A 337 7.24 -4.26 11.28
C PHE A 337 7.42 -3.49 9.97
N SER A 338 7.48 -2.15 10.03
CA SER A 338 7.73 -1.31 8.85
C SER A 338 9.08 -1.61 8.21
N GLN A 339 10.13 -1.74 9.01
CA GLN A 339 11.46 -2.12 8.51
C GLN A 339 11.41 -3.47 7.81
N ALA A 340 10.82 -4.49 8.44
CA ALA A 340 10.68 -5.83 7.86
C ALA A 340 9.85 -5.81 6.56
N LEU A 341 8.74 -5.08 6.54
CA LEU A 341 7.86 -4.98 5.38
C LEU A 341 8.53 -4.25 4.21
N ARG A 342 9.24 -3.14 4.45
CA ARG A 342 9.98 -2.44 3.39
C ARG A 342 11.12 -3.28 2.86
N ALA A 343 11.87 -3.97 3.72
CA ALA A 343 12.92 -4.88 3.29
C ALA A 343 12.35 -5.99 2.39
N PHE A 344 11.19 -6.53 2.79
CA PHE A 344 10.47 -7.52 1.98
C PHE A 344 10.04 -6.96 0.60
N GLU A 345 9.50 -5.75 0.56
CA GLU A 345 9.07 -5.11 -0.69
C GLU A 345 10.26 -4.73 -1.60
N ILE A 346 11.40 -4.34 -1.02
CA ILE A 346 12.65 -4.09 -1.76
C ILE A 346 13.16 -5.40 -2.39
N ARG A 347 13.20 -6.51 -1.64
CA ARG A 347 13.59 -7.82 -2.19
C ARG A 347 12.68 -8.26 -3.32
N TRP A 348 11.37 -7.99 -3.22
CA TRP A 348 10.44 -8.25 -4.31
C TRP A 348 10.78 -7.43 -5.57
N CYS A 349 11.21 -6.17 -5.43
CA CYS A 349 11.65 -5.36 -6.56
C CYS A 349 12.93 -5.87 -7.21
N GLU A 350 13.85 -6.45 -6.42
CA GLU A 350 15.14 -6.98 -6.91
C GLU A 350 14.96 -8.19 -7.84
N GLN A 351 13.83 -8.89 -7.75
CA GLN A 351 13.46 -10.00 -8.66
C GLN A 351 13.07 -9.54 -10.08
N ALA A 352 13.00 -8.23 -10.34
CA ALA A 352 12.68 -7.71 -11.67
C ALA A 352 13.92 -7.72 -12.58
N GLU A 353 14.04 -8.76 -13.43
CA GLU A 353 15.25 -9.01 -14.21
C GLU A 353 15.36 -8.21 -15.53
N CYS A 354 14.25 -7.80 -16.17
CA CYS A 354 14.29 -7.28 -17.55
C CYS A 354 13.32 -6.12 -17.87
N GLY A 355 13.69 -5.25 -18.82
CA GLY A 355 12.79 -4.27 -19.48
C GLY A 355 12.20 -3.17 -18.57
N GLU A 356 10.97 -2.74 -18.90
CA GLU A 356 10.22 -1.67 -18.22
C GLU A 356 9.96 -1.97 -16.72
N THR A 357 9.84 -3.24 -16.35
CA THR A 357 9.64 -3.65 -14.94
C THR A 357 10.88 -3.39 -14.08
N ARG A 358 12.09 -3.39 -14.66
CA ARG A 358 13.33 -3.03 -13.94
C ARG A 358 13.42 -1.53 -13.62
N ILE A 359 12.92 -0.67 -14.51
CA ILE A 359 12.85 0.79 -14.26
C ILE A 359 11.86 1.07 -13.13
N LEU A 360 10.69 0.44 -13.20
CA LEU A 360 9.68 0.51 -12.16
C LEU A 360 10.19 -0.01 -10.81
N ALA A 361 10.88 -1.14 -10.79
CA ALA A 361 11.49 -1.68 -9.58
C ALA A 361 12.45 -0.68 -8.93
N ARG A 362 13.27 0.04 -9.72
CA ARG A 362 14.16 1.08 -9.19
C ARG A 362 13.39 2.26 -8.57
N GLN A 363 12.29 2.68 -9.19
CA GLN A 363 11.42 3.74 -8.65
C GLN A 363 10.81 3.31 -7.31
N LEU A 364 10.30 2.07 -7.24
CA LEU A 364 9.74 1.52 -6.01
C LEU A 364 10.79 1.36 -4.91
N VAL A 365 12.00 0.87 -5.23
CA VAL A 365 13.10 0.78 -4.27
C VAL A 365 13.46 2.16 -3.71
N ARG A 366 13.50 3.20 -4.56
CA ARG A 366 13.71 4.58 -4.10
C ARG A 366 12.59 5.03 -3.16
N PHE A 367 11.34 4.77 -3.53
CA PHE A 367 10.18 5.08 -2.70
C PHE A 367 10.30 4.40 -1.32
N TYR A 368 10.55 3.09 -1.26
CA TYR A 368 10.65 2.35 -0.01
C TYR A 368 11.82 2.80 0.88
N ARG A 369 12.96 3.16 0.28
CA ARG A 369 14.13 3.66 1.03
C ARG A 369 13.91 5.05 1.62
N GLN A 370 12.99 5.84 1.06
CA GLN A 370 12.67 7.18 1.54
C GLN A 370 11.60 7.20 2.64
N LEU A 371 10.87 6.09 2.84
CA LEU A 371 9.84 6.01 3.88
C LEU A 371 10.47 6.04 5.29
N PRO A 372 9.90 6.78 6.25
CA PRO A 372 10.27 6.68 7.66
C PRO A 372 9.92 5.33 8.29
N ASN A 373 10.60 4.96 9.38
CA ASN A 373 10.30 3.71 10.11
C ASN A 373 8.91 3.74 10.75
N ASP A 374 8.43 4.90 11.16
CA ASP A 374 7.09 5.09 11.71
C ASP A 374 6.03 5.07 10.60
N THR A 375 5.98 4.03 9.77
CA THR A 375 5.03 3.92 8.65
C THR A 375 4.20 2.65 8.73
N LEU A 376 2.92 2.77 8.42
CA LEU A 376 1.98 1.68 8.26
C LEU A 376 1.60 1.53 6.79
N ARG A 377 1.12 0.35 6.45
CA ARG A 377 0.47 0.11 5.15
C ARG A 377 -1.01 -0.23 5.36
N LEU A 378 -1.88 0.71 5.00
CA LEU A 378 -3.31 0.67 5.26
C LEU A 378 -4.13 0.35 4.01
N GLY A 379 -5.36 -0.11 4.27
CA GLY A 379 -6.41 -0.21 3.28
C GLY A 379 -6.25 -1.35 2.29
N TRP A 380 -7.10 -1.34 1.26
CA TRP A 380 -7.25 -2.43 0.32
C TRP A 380 -5.91 -2.80 -0.33
N GLY A 381 -5.09 -1.83 -0.73
CA GLY A 381 -3.84 -2.03 -1.48
C GLY A 381 -2.64 -2.55 -0.70
N SER A 382 -2.77 -2.81 0.61
CA SER A 382 -1.68 -3.21 1.50
C SER A 382 -1.09 -4.59 1.19
N GLY A 383 -1.91 -5.51 0.68
CA GLY A 383 -1.47 -6.86 0.29
C GLY A 383 -1.27 -7.81 1.47
N PHE A 384 -0.99 -9.08 1.17
CA PHE A 384 -0.99 -10.16 2.18
C PHE A 384 0.05 -9.94 3.29
N ALA A 385 1.29 -9.61 2.94
CA ALA A 385 2.37 -9.45 3.92
C ALA A 385 2.15 -8.31 4.92
N ALA A 386 1.40 -7.27 4.54
CA ALA A 386 1.09 -6.15 5.43
C ALA A 386 -0.13 -6.41 6.35
N LEU A 387 -1.03 -7.32 5.94
CA LEU A 387 -2.25 -7.64 6.67
C LEU A 387 -2.13 -8.87 7.57
N THR A 388 -1.00 -9.57 7.52
CA THR A 388 -0.81 -10.86 8.19
C THR A 388 0.52 -10.89 8.92
N VAL A 389 0.68 -11.87 9.78
CA VAL A 389 1.94 -12.18 10.48
C VAL A 389 2.94 -12.94 9.62
N PHE A 390 2.69 -13.04 8.31
CA PHE A 390 3.49 -13.81 7.38
C PHE A 390 4.98 -13.52 7.50
N LEU A 391 5.37 -12.26 7.69
CA LEU A 391 6.77 -11.89 7.80
C LEU A 391 7.45 -12.51 9.03
N ALA A 392 6.77 -12.58 10.18
CA ALA A 392 7.32 -13.21 11.37
C ALA A 392 7.47 -14.73 11.16
N LEU A 393 6.46 -15.38 10.58
CA LEU A 393 6.51 -16.82 10.36
C LEU A 393 7.52 -17.23 9.29
N ARG A 394 7.68 -16.42 8.23
CA ARG A 394 8.58 -16.74 7.12
C ARG A 394 10.05 -16.72 7.54
N ASP A 395 10.44 -15.79 8.40
CA ASP A 395 11.83 -15.55 8.74
C ASP A 395 12.35 -16.58 9.79
N GLU A 396 11.46 -17.40 10.34
CA GLU A 396 11.77 -18.47 11.29
C GLU A 396 11.85 -19.84 10.58
N LEU A 397 13.03 -20.46 10.59
CA LEU A 397 13.29 -21.75 9.91
C LEU A 397 12.32 -22.86 10.33
N ALA A 398 11.91 -22.87 11.59
CA ALA A 398 10.97 -23.88 12.13
C ALA A 398 9.64 -23.93 11.35
N TRP A 399 9.25 -22.84 10.69
CA TRP A 399 7.94 -22.72 10.04
C TRP A 399 7.99 -22.92 8.53
N GLU A 400 9.16 -23.02 7.93
CA GLU A 400 9.33 -22.95 6.47
C GLU A 400 8.50 -24.03 5.74
N GLU A 401 8.60 -25.28 6.18
CA GLU A 401 7.88 -26.41 5.59
C GLU A 401 6.36 -26.28 5.78
N ALA A 402 5.92 -26.11 7.04
CA ALA A 402 4.50 -26.01 7.37
C ALA A 402 3.82 -24.80 6.70
N LEU A 403 4.52 -23.67 6.60
CA LEU A 403 4.06 -22.48 5.90
C LEU A 403 4.00 -22.73 4.39
N GLY A 404 4.98 -23.39 3.81
CA GLY A 404 4.99 -23.79 2.40
C GLY A 404 3.78 -24.65 2.05
N GLU A 405 3.50 -25.67 2.87
CA GLU A 405 2.33 -26.53 2.72
C GLU A 405 1.01 -25.77 2.85
N LEU A 406 0.89 -24.89 3.84
CA LEU A 406 -0.31 -24.05 4.01
C LEU A 406 -0.55 -23.18 2.77
N LEU A 407 0.50 -22.55 2.23
CA LEU A 407 0.41 -21.71 1.04
C LEU A 407 0.03 -22.53 -0.20
N ALA A 408 0.58 -23.73 -0.35
CA ALA A 408 0.23 -24.65 -1.44
C ALA A 408 -1.26 -25.05 -1.37
N LEU A 409 -1.74 -25.46 -0.18
CA LEU A 409 -3.13 -25.85 0.04
C LEU A 409 -4.11 -24.70 -0.17
N ARG A 410 -3.77 -23.48 0.28
CA ARG A 410 -4.69 -22.33 0.24
C ARG A 410 -4.68 -21.56 -1.07
N PHE A 411 -3.54 -21.48 -1.74
CA PHE A 411 -3.37 -20.64 -2.94
C PHE A 411 -3.05 -21.45 -4.20
N GLY A 412 -3.04 -22.79 -4.13
CA GLY A 412 -2.79 -23.64 -5.29
C GLY A 412 -1.38 -23.46 -5.88
N LEU A 413 -0.41 -23.10 -5.04
CA LEU A 413 0.97 -22.94 -5.48
C LEU A 413 1.57 -24.33 -5.79
N SER A 414 2.20 -24.47 -6.96
CA SER A 414 2.77 -25.74 -7.43
C SER A 414 4.01 -26.13 -6.63
N GLY A 415 3.92 -27.20 -5.83
CA GLY A 415 5.06 -27.94 -5.27
C GLY A 415 5.56 -27.47 -3.90
N ASN A 416 5.92 -28.45 -3.06
CA ASN A 416 6.48 -28.33 -1.71
C ASN A 416 7.94 -27.82 -1.75
N ASN A 417 8.15 -26.60 -2.23
CA ASN A 417 9.49 -26.02 -2.37
C ASN A 417 9.59 -24.73 -1.55
N SER A 418 10.68 -24.60 -0.79
CA SER A 418 11.16 -23.37 -0.11
C SER A 418 11.07 -22.10 -0.98
N SER A 419 11.16 -22.24 -2.30
CA SER A 419 10.98 -21.15 -3.27
C SER A 419 9.59 -20.48 -3.25
N SER A 420 8.53 -21.20 -2.85
CA SER A 420 7.18 -20.64 -2.75
C SER A 420 7.05 -19.70 -1.54
N VAL A 421 7.65 -20.05 -0.41
CA VAL A 421 7.66 -19.24 0.82
C VAL A 421 8.44 -17.94 0.62
N THR A 422 9.55 -18.00 -0.13
CA THR A 422 10.40 -16.84 -0.41
C THR A 422 9.82 -15.88 -1.47
N THR A 423 9.06 -16.38 -2.44
CA THR A 423 8.50 -15.56 -3.54
C THR A 423 7.07 -15.08 -3.30
N PHE A 424 6.38 -15.61 -2.28
CA PHE A 424 5.01 -15.24 -1.94
C PHE A 424 4.93 -13.97 -1.06
N PRO A 425 3.91 -13.12 -1.21
CA PRO A 425 2.99 -13.02 -2.36
C PRO A 425 3.70 -12.52 -3.63
N ARG A 426 3.32 -13.06 -4.79
CA ARG A 426 3.95 -12.70 -6.07
C ARG A 426 3.47 -11.37 -6.65
N SER A 427 2.21 -10.99 -6.44
CA SER A 427 1.63 -9.81 -7.08
C SER A 427 1.60 -8.58 -6.18
N ARG A 428 1.67 -7.39 -6.79
CA ARG A 428 1.46 -6.08 -6.14
C ARG A 428 0.43 -5.25 -6.89
N ARG A 429 -0.36 -4.49 -6.15
CA ARG A 429 -1.27 -3.48 -6.71
C ARG A 429 -0.57 -2.14 -6.69
N LEU A 430 -0.34 -1.58 -7.87
CA LEU A 430 0.35 -0.30 -8.06
C LEU A 430 -0.48 0.59 -8.98
N THR A 431 -0.21 1.89 -8.95
CA THR A 431 -0.74 2.81 -9.97
C THR A 431 -0.13 2.45 -11.34
N PRO A 432 -0.91 2.47 -12.43
CA PRO A 432 -0.38 2.14 -13.75
C PRO A 432 0.53 3.26 -14.26
N GLN A 433 1.48 2.88 -15.12
CA GLN A 433 2.30 3.84 -15.86
C GLN A 433 1.51 4.34 -17.08
N GLU A 434 0.91 5.52 -16.98
CA GLU A 434 0.14 6.16 -18.06
C GLU A 434 0.67 7.58 -18.31
N GLY A 435 0.72 8.02 -19.57
CA GLY A 435 1.30 9.32 -19.96
C GLY A 435 0.62 10.48 -19.25
N GLY A 436 1.40 11.24 -18.46
CA GLY A 436 0.90 12.38 -17.66
C GLY A 436 0.48 12.04 -16.22
N VAL A 437 0.61 10.78 -15.79
CA VAL A 437 0.34 10.35 -14.40
C VAL A 437 1.62 10.40 -13.55
N PRO A 438 1.55 10.73 -12.24
CA PRO A 438 2.67 10.62 -11.30
C PRO A 438 3.37 9.24 -11.34
N PRO A 439 4.59 9.11 -10.76
CA PRO A 439 5.36 7.86 -10.80
C PRO A 439 4.53 6.67 -10.33
N VAL A 440 4.94 5.46 -10.74
CA VAL A 440 4.27 4.24 -10.29
C VAL A 440 4.45 4.11 -8.77
N LEU A 441 3.34 4.16 -8.04
CA LEU A 441 3.31 4.13 -6.59
C LEU A 441 2.63 2.85 -6.07
N PRO A 442 3.15 2.26 -4.98
CA PRO A 442 2.42 1.25 -4.24
C PRO A 442 1.25 1.89 -3.49
N PHE A 443 0.23 1.13 -3.13
CA PHE A 443 -0.90 1.65 -2.36
C PHE A 443 -0.70 1.49 -0.85
N GLY A 444 -1.24 2.46 -0.10
CA GLY A 444 -1.55 2.32 1.32
C GLY A 444 -0.50 2.85 2.31
N TRP A 445 0.61 3.45 1.88
CA TRP A 445 1.66 3.84 2.82
C TRP A 445 1.33 5.15 3.55
N VAL A 446 1.32 5.10 4.88
CA VAL A 446 0.98 6.22 5.77
C VAL A 446 2.02 6.33 6.88
N GLU A 447 2.61 7.50 7.03
CA GLU A 447 3.53 7.83 8.12
C GLU A 447 2.75 8.28 9.36
N LEU A 448 3.21 7.83 10.51
CA LEU A 448 2.76 8.18 11.85
C LEU A 448 3.75 9.17 12.46
N ARG A 449 3.40 10.45 12.50
CA ARG A 449 4.21 11.50 13.12
C ARG A 449 3.81 11.68 14.58
N TRP A 450 4.70 11.26 15.47
CA TRP A 450 4.52 11.31 16.91
C TRP A 450 4.81 12.73 17.45
N PRO A 451 4.09 13.20 18.49
CA PRO A 451 4.43 14.46 19.14
C PRO A 451 5.88 14.47 19.62
N GLY A 452 6.59 15.57 19.38
CA GLY A 452 7.99 15.73 19.78
C GLY A 452 9.02 14.99 18.91
N SER A 453 8.61 14.20 17.90
CA SER A 453 9.53 13.77 16.84
C SER A 453 9.71 14.93 15.86
N HIS A 454 10.72 15.77 16.07
CA HIS A 454 11.15 16.74 15.07
C HIS A 454 11.66 16.01 13.83
N GLN A 455 10.86 15.99 12.76
CA GLN A 455 11.40 16.09 11.41
C GLN A 455 11.12 17.52 10.94
N PRO A 456 12.10 18.25 10.39
CA PRO A 456 11.86 19.60 9.91
C PRO A 456 10.78 19.59 8.82
N ALA A 457 10.02 20.69 8.76
CA ALA A 457 9.02 20.91 7.73
C ALA A 457 9.67 20.82 6.32
N PRO A 458 8.91 20.49 5.26
CA PRO A 458 9.45 20.44 3.89
C PRO A 458 10.13 21.74 3.45
N GLU A 459 9.72 22.88 4.01
CA GLU A 459 10.30 24.20 3.71
C GLU A 459 11.67 24.43 4.37
N GLU A 460 11.95 23.83 5.53
CA GLU A 460 13.28 23.92 6.18
C GLU A 460 14.28 22.90 5.59
N ALA A 461 13.79 21.75 5.10
CA ALA A 461 14.61 20.83 4.34
C ALA A 461 15.12 21.43 3.01
N ALA A 462 14.39 22.39 2.42
CA ALA A 462 14.83 23.10 1.22
C ALA A 462 15.96 24.11 1.48
N ALA A 463 16.12 24.58 2.72
CA ALA A 463 17.15 25.54 3.10
C ALA A 463 18.49 24.89 3.52
N THR A 464 18.47 23.62 3.93
CA THR A 464 19.67 22.89 4.38
C THR A 464 20.00 21.62 3.59
N ALA A 465 19.19 21.21 2.61
CA ALA A 465 19.57 20.15 1.70
C ALA A 465 20.29 20.72 0.47
N GLN A 466 21.62 20.61 0.48
CA GLN A 466 22.37 20.53 -0.78
C GLN A 466 21.77 19.41 -1.66
N PRO A 467 21.69 19.61 -2.98
CA PRO A 467 20.90 18.76 -3.85
C PRO A 467 21.54 17.39 -4.00
N ALA A 468 20.89 16.35 -3.47
CA ALA A 468 21.09 14.98 -3.93
C ALA A 468 20.04 14.64 -5.01
N THR A 469 20.03 15.43 -6.08
CA THR A 469 19.57 15.01 -7.42
C THR A 469 20.85 14.65 -8.18
N ALA A 470 21.05 13.43 -8.67
CA ALA A 470 20.34 12.82 -9.81
C ALA A 470 20.94 11.40 -10.06
N GLU A 471 20.40 10.40 -10.76
CA GLU A 471 19.15 10.10 -11.47
C GLU A 471 19.35 8.73 -12.18
N LEU A 472 18.35 8.31 -12.97
CA LEU A 472 18.50 7.60 -14.24
C LEU A 472 19.95 7.39 -14.73
N ILE A 473 20.25 6.25 -15.35
CA ILE A 473 21.26 6.30 -16.42
C ILE A 473 20.62 7.17 -17.51
N ALA A 474 20.93 8.46 -17.43
CA ALA A 474 20.60 9.47 -18.40
C ALA A 474 21.36 9.10 -19.65
N TRP A 475 20.66 8.43 -20.56
CA TRP A 475 21.11 8.36 -21.94
C TRP A 475 21.29 9.80 -22.40
N LYS A 476 22.50 10.12 -22.84
CA LYS A 476 22.69 11.39 -23.52
C LYS A 476 22.04 11.24 -24.89
N GLU A 477 21.00 12.01 -25.18
CA GLU A 477 20.23 11.89 -26.43
C GLU A 477 21.10 12.20 -27.66
N GLN A 478 22.09 13.08 -27.53
CA GLN A 478 23.06 13.42 -28.59
C GLN A 478 24.43 13.83 -28.03
N ILE A 479 25.49 13.61 -28.80
CA ILE A 479 26.86 14.06 -28.48
C ILE A 479 27.53 14.78 -29.67
N GLY A 480 28.52 15.60 -29.37
CA GLY A 480 29.32 16.37 -30.33
C GLY A 480 30.81 16.45 -29.97
N PRO A 481 31.64 17.15 -30.77
CA PRO A 481 33.11 17.09 -30.72
C PRO A 481 33.76 17.49 -29.40
N ARG A 482 33.06 18.23 -28.55
CA ARG A 482 33.56 18.68 -27.23
C ARG A 482 32.75 18.07 -26.07
N SER A 483 32.00 17.00 -26.33
CA SER A 483 31.14 16.39 -25.31
C SER A 483 31.96 15.65 -24.26
N ARG A 484 31.63 15.91 -22.99
CA ARG A 484 32.27 15.33 -21.80
C ARG A 484 31.23 14.67 -20.88
N ASP A 485 31.70 14.03 -19.81
CA ASP A 485 30.92 13.35 -18.77
C ASP A 485 29.90 12.35 -19.34
N ILE A 486 30.40 11.48 -20.19
CA ILE A 486 29.61 10.45 -20.84
C ILE A 486 29.83 9.16 -20.05
N LEU A 487 28.74 8.53 -19.63
CA LEU A 487 28.84 7.25 -18.96
C LEU A 487 29.32 6.18 -19.95
N ALA A 488 30.26 5.36 -19.52
CA ALA A 488 30.81 4.28 -20.34
C ALA A 488 31.15 3.04 -19.50
N GLU A 489 31.27 1.90 -20.17
CA GLU A 489 31.59 0.61 -19.59
C GLU A 489 32.76 -0.02 -20.33
N VAL A 490 33.74 -0.58 -19.61
CA VAL A 490 34.88 -1.28 -20.24
C VAL A 490 34.41 -2.56 -20.90
N VAL A 491 34.75 -2.74 -22.17
CA VAL A 491 34.33 -3.90 -22.96
C VAL A 491 35.51 -4.82 -23.28
N ASP A 492 36.71 -4.25 -23.48
CA ASP A 492 37.93 -5.02 -23.70
C ASP A 492 39.12 -4.25 -23.13
N ASN A 493 39.81 -4.85 -22.15
CA ASN A 493 40.98 -4.29 -21.47
C ASN A 493 42.28 -5.02 -21.81
N THR A 494 42.29 -5.87 -22.84
CA THR A 494 43.48 -6.66 -23.21
C THR A 494 44.50 -5.85 -24.03
N ARG A 495 44.11 -4.65 -24.47
CA ARG A 495 44.91 -3.76 -25.31
C ARG A 495 44.91 -2.32 -24.81
N ALA A 496 45.92 -1.56 -25.21
CA ALA A 496 46.01 -0.13 -24.97
C ALA A 496 46.07 0.61 -26.32
N PRO A 497 45.14 1.53 -26.62
CA PRO A 497 43.96 1.91 -25.84
C PRO A 497 42.92 0.77 -25.73
N PHE A 498 42.24 0.72 -24.59
CA PHE A 498 41.23 -0.29 -24.29
C PHE A 498 39.88 0.12 -24.89
N LEU A 499 38.93 -0.81 -25.01
CA LEU A 499 37.62 -0.51 -25.57
C LEU A 499 36.59 -0.23 -24.50
N ILE A 500 35.71 0.72 -24.82
CA ILE A 500 34.53 1.05 -24.05
C ILE A 500 33.29 1.03 -24.93
N ARG A 501 32.15 0.87 -24.29
CA ARG A 501 30.84 1.21 -24.83
C ARG A 501 30.31 2.42 -24.07
N VAL A 502 29.76 3.40 -24.77
CA VAL A 502 29.19 4.62 -24.19
C VAL A 502 27.67 4.54 -24.12
N PHE A 503 27.06 5.08 -23.07
CA PHE A 503 25.60 5.11 -22.89
C PHE A 503 25.01 6.38 -23.52
N VAL A 504 25.06 6.45 -24.85
CA VAL A 504 24.58 7.57 -25.70
C VAL A 504 23.66 7.02 -26.79
N GLN A 505 22.56 7.72 -27.06
CA GLN A 505 21.54 7.26 -28.00
C GLN A 505 22.08 7.27 -29.46
N GLY A 506 21.92 6.16 -30.19
CA GLY A 506 22.40 5.95 -31.55
C GLY A 506 23.84 5.40 -31.70
N LEU A 507 24.55 5.11 -30.60
CA LEU A 507 25.92 4.55 -30.59
C LEU A 507 26.04 3.31 -29.68
N GLU A 508 24.91 2.70 -29.33
CA GLU A 508 24.77 1.72 -28.25
C GLU A 508 25.49 0.38 -28.51
N ASN A 509 25.71 0.06 -29.78
CA ASN A 509 26.32 -1.19 -30.22
C ASN A 509 27.75 -1.00 -30.76
N GLU A 510 28.26 0.23 -30.69
CA GLU A 510 29.59 0.55 -31.18
C GLU A 510 30.57 0.53 -30.00
N THR A 511 31.76 0.00 -30.28
CA THR A 511 32.87 0.05 -29.32
C THR A 511 33.84 1.10 -29.78
N PHE A 512 34.31 1.88 -28.82
CA PHE A 512 35.21 2.98 -29.09
C PHE A 512 36.51 2.78 -28.32
N PRO A 513 37.65 3.08 -28.93
CA PRO A 513 38.91 3.10 -28.21
C PRO A 513 38.89 4.22 -27.16
N CYS A 514 39.40 3.89 -25.97
CA CYS A 514 39.49 4.78 -24.83
C CYS A 514 40.90 4.77 -24.23
N GLY A 515 41.51 5.95 -24.15
CA GLY A 515 42.82 6.15 -23.52
C GLY A 515 42.72 6.79 -22.14
N GLY A 516 43.86 6.96 -21.44
CA GLY A 516 43.92 7.74 -20.19
C GLY A 516 43.84 6.92 -18.89
N ALA A 517 43.76 5.59 -18.98
CA ALA A 517 43.95 4.69 -17.84
C ALA A 517 44.70 3.42 -18.28
N ARG A 518 45.40 2.78 -17.33
CA ARG A 518 46.12 1.52 -17.59
C ARG A 518 45.13 0.36 -17.62
N PRO A 519 45.07 -0.46 -18.69
CA PRO A 519 44.06 -1.51 -18.82
C PRO A 519 44.10 -2.57 -17.71
N GLN A 520 45.28 -2.83 -17.13
CA GLN A 520 45.51 -3.76 -16.02
C GLN A 520 44.76 -3.37 -14.73
N ASN A 521 44.41 -2.09 -14.57
CA ASN A 521 43.71 -1.56 -13.40
C ASN A 521 42.20 -1.45 -13.61
N LEU A 522 41.69 -2.01 -14.71
CA LEU A 522 40.30 -1.91 -15.11
C LEU A 522 39.71 -3.30 -15.27
N GLN A 523 38.48 -3.50 -14.81
CA GLN A 523 37.77 -4.76 -14.99
C GLN A 523 36.78 -4.66 -16.14
N ILE A 524 36.62 -5.74 -16.92
CA ILE A 524 35.56 -5.81 -17.93
C ILE A 524 34.21 -5.66 -17.22
N GLY A 525 33.36 -4.78 -17.75
CA GLY A 525 32.09 -4.40 -17.13
C GLY A 525 32.21 -3.27 -16.10
N GLN A 526 33.41 -2.81 -15.75
CA GLN A 526 33.59 -1.63 -14.90
C GLN A 526 33.07 -0.38 -15.59
N ARG A 527 32.35 0.46 -14.85
CA ARG A 527 31.80 1.72 -15.36
C ARG A 527 32.72 2.89 -15.03
N LEU A 528 32.84 3.80 -15.99
CA LEU A 528 33.69 4.99 -15.95
C LEU A 528 32.98 6.18 -16.63
N ARG A 529 33.46 7.39 -16.36
CA ARG A 529 33.06 8.59 -17.11
C ARG A 529 34.14 8.94 -18.12
N VAL A 530 33.72 9.32 -19.33
CA VAL A 530 34.61 9.58 -20.47
C VAL A 530 34.25 10.86 -21.22
N GLU A 531 35.21 11.41 -21.94
CA GLU A 531 35.01 12.54 -22.86
C GLU A 531 35.40 12.18 -24.30
N VAL A 532 34.77 12.84 -25.27
CA VAL A 532 35.14 12.75 -26.69
C VAL A 532 36.53 13.34 -26.88
N ALA A 533 37.47 12.51 -27.28
CA ALA A 533 38.86 12.92 -27.53
C ALA A 533 39.12 13.21 -29.02
N ASP A 534 38.40 12.53 -29.92
CA ASP A 534 38.50 12.74 -31.37
C ASP A 534 37.13 12.59 -32.05
N TRP A 535 36.89 13.42 -33.08
CA TRP A 535 35.59 13.59 -33.72
C TRP A 535 35.67 13.69 -35.25
N ASP A 536 34.93 12.82 -35.93
CA ASP A 536 34.79 12.84 -37.38
C ASP A 536 33.77 13.91 -37.81
N LYS A 537 34.27 14.99 -38.40
CA LYS A 537 33.43 16.11 -38.86
C LYS A 537 32.56 15.77 -40.07
N LYS A 538 32.94 14.81 -40.92
CA LYS A 538 32.15 14.41 -42.10
C LYS A 538 31.01 13.47 -41.72
N GLN A 539 31.28 12.49 -40.86
CA GLN A 539 30.27 11.52 -40.44
C GLN A 539 29.51 11.93 -39.17
N ARG A 540 29.91 13.05 -38.54
CA ARG A 540 29.34 13.58 -37.28
C ARG A 540 29.30 12.52 -36.17
N ARG A 541 30.42 11.83 -35.97
CA ARG A 541 30.54 10.74 -34.99
C ARG A 541 31.88 10.76 -34.24
N PRO A 542 31.93 10.25 -33.00
CA PRO A 542 33.17 10.16 -32.24
C PRO A 542 34.05 9.03 -32.77
N ARG A 543 35.37 9.24 -32.79
CA ARG A 543 36.35 8.21 -33.16
C ARG A 543 37.08 7.63 -31.95
N MET A 544 37.27 8.45 -30.91
CA MET A 544 37.99 8.04 -29.70
C MET A 544 37.50 8.80 -28.48
N PHE A 545 37.59 8.14 -27.33
CA PHE A 545 37.30 8.72 -26.03
C PHE A 545 38.53 8.72 -25.13
N ARG A 546 38.49 9.52 -24.07
CA ARG A 546 39.49 9.51 -23.00
C ARG A 546 38.80 9.37 -21.66
N VAL A 547 39.37 8.54 -20.78
CA VAL A 547 38.92 8.39 -19.40
C VAL A 547 39.00 9.73 -18.70
N GLN A 548 37.86 10.12 -18.15
CA GLN A 548 37.73 11.30 -17.32
C GLN A 548 37.67 10.91 -15.84
N SER A 549 37.01 9.79 -15.49
CA SER A 549 36.96 9.23 -14.12
C SER A 549 36.75 7.71 -14.12
N LEU A 550 37.36 7.00 -13.16
CA LEU A 550 37.24 5.55 -12.96
C LEU A 550 36.21 5.13 -11.89
N ARG A 551 35.59 6.10 -11.20
CA ARG A 551 34.50 5.88 -10.24
C ARG A 551 33.20 6.43 -10.84
N VAL A 552 32.15 5.62 -10.82
CA VAL A 552 30.80 5.90 -11.36
C VAL A 552 29.76 5.85 -10.27
#